data_AF-A0A0P1LJB5-F1
#
_entry.id   AF-A0A0P1LJB5-F1
#
_cell.length_a   1.000
_cell.length_b   1.000
_cell.length_c   1.000
_cell.angle_alpha   90.00
_cell.angle_beta   90.00
_cell.angle_gamma   90.00
#
_symmetry.space_group_name_H-M   'P 1'
#
loop_
_entity.id
_entity.type
_entity.pdbx_description
1 polymer ?
#
loop_
_entity_poly.entity_id
_entity_poly.type
_entity_poly.pdbx_seq_one_letter_code
_entity_poly.pdbx_strand_id
1 'polypeptide(L)'
;MRKIWRDFVEGFILKHPALFSAVVIYLYYLFTTLDLFKKVKEGIVSVSDIFTHFDSLLWIWGLSYLFVKLVNLQEQRHREEKLRMEQIKQYETQIAKLKALKDFTFSLRDLIYNPLTVIMSASARIERRFPYDNETLRDVRAIEQGCRRIEKLLMEVKEFEEKLVIGEETAGSEAVQEQLVSSQTK
;
A
#
# COMPACT_ATOMS: atom_id res chain seq x y z
N MET A 1 -7.93 36.73 6.56
CA MET A 1 -7.00 36.89 5.42
C MET A 1 -5.94 35.79 5.29
N ARG A 2 -5.26 35.33 6.36
CA ARG A 2 -4.22 34.27 6.27
C ARG A 2 -4.67 32.88 5.80
N LYS A 3 -5.96 32.51 5.95
CA LYS A 3 -6.50 31.22 5.47
C LYS A 3 -6.76 31.25 3.95
N ILE A 4 -7.44 32.28 3.47
CA ILE A 4 -7.68 32.50 2.02
C ILE A 4 -6.38 32.59 1.23
N TRP A 5 -5.36 33.27 1.76
CA TRP A 5 -4.04 33.32 1.13
C TRP A 5 -3.36 31.95 1.08
N ARG A 6 -3.54 31.12 2.11
CA ARG A 6 -2.95 29.78 2.16
C ARG A 6 -3.67 28.81 1.24
N ASP A 7 -5.00 28.83 1.22
CA ASP A 7 -5.81 28.02 0.30
C ASP A 7 -5.60 28.44 -1.17
N PHE A 8 -5.35 29.73 -1.44
CA PHE A 8 -5.03 30.21 -2.78
C PHE A 8 -3.61 29.81 -3.21
N VAL A 9 -2.63 29.91 -2.31
CA VAL A 9 -1.26 29.44 -2.56
C VAL A 9 -1.23 27.92 -2.73
N GLU A 10 -1.89 27.17 -1.87
CA GLU A 10 -1.97 25.70 -1.94
C GLU A 10 -2.82 25.20 -3.11
N GLY A 11 -3.88 25.93 -3.49
CA GLY A 11 -4.78 25.53 -4.58
C GLY A 11 -4.34 25.98 -5.98
N PHE A 12 -3.64 27.12 -6.10
CA PHE A 12 -3.31 27.73 -7.40
C PHE A 12 -1.81 27.59 -7.75
N ILE A 13 -0.91 27.80 -6.79
CA ILE A 13 0.55 27.75 -7.02
C ILE A 13 1.04 26.30 -7.13
N LEU A 14 0.52 25.38 -6.31
CA LEU A 14 0.85 23.96 -6.42
C LEU A 14 0.19 23.30 -7.64
N LYS A 15 -1.05 23.71 -7.99
CA LYS A 15 -1.79 23.09 -9.11
C LYS A 15 -1.30 23.54 -10.49
N HIS A 16 -0.82 24.78 -10.60
CA HIS A 16 -0.30 25.34 -11.86
C HIS A 16 0.98 26.16 -11.66
N PRO A 17 2.10 25.51 -11.30
CA PRO A 17 3.37 26.19 -11.04
C PRO A 17 3.91 26.94 -12.27
N ALA A 18 3.60 26.46 -13.47
CA ALA A 18 3.98 27.10 -14.72
C ALA A 18 3.23 28.43 -14.97
N LEU A 19 1.94 28.51 -14.61
CA LEU A 19 1.15 29.75 -14.75
C LEU A 19 1.61 30.81 -13.75
N PHE A 20 1.92 30.41 -12.52
CA PHE A 20 2.44 31.33 -11.51
C PHE A 20 3.80 31.90 -11.93
N SER A 21 4.71 31.05 -12.42
CA SER A 21 5.98 31.51 -12.98
C SER A 21 5.78 32.50 -14.14
N ALA A 22 4.91 32.18 -15.10
CA ALA A 22 4.62 33.06 -16.22
C ALA A 22 4.11 34.43 -15.74
N VAL A 23 3.20 34.45 -14.77
CA VAL A 23 2.68 35.71 -14.19
C VAL A 23 3.79 36.54 -13.56
N VAL A 24 4.70 35.92 -12.79
CA VAL A 24 5.84 36.63 -12.16
C VAL A 24 6.81 37.18 -13.20
N ILE A 25 7.10 36.42 -14.27
CA ILE A 25 7.95 36.86 -15.37
C ILE A 25 7.33 38.05 -16.12
N TYR A 26 6.02 38.00 -16.41
CA TYR A 26 5.32 39.09 -17.09
C TYR A 26 5.19 40.35 -16.22
N LEU A 27 4.94 40.20 -14.92
CA LEU A 27 4.91 41.32 -13.98
C LEU A 27 6.27 42.01 -13.89
N TYR A 28 7.34 41.23 -13.83
CA TYR A 28 8.70 41.76 -13.86
C TYR A 28 8.97 42.50 -15.17
N TYR A 29 8.61 41.94 -16.32
CA TYR A 29 8.76 42.61 -17.63
C TYR A 29 8.02 43.95 -17.69
N LEU A 30 6.83 44.04 -17.10
CA LEU A 30 6.02 45.25 -17.04
C LEU A 30 6.65 46.33 -16.13
N PHE A 31 7.16 45.96 -14.96
CA PHE A 31 7.86 46.90 -14.09
C PHE A 31 9.19 47.36 -14.71
N THR A 32 9.92 46.46 -15.34
CA THR A 32 11.20 46.77 -16.01
C THR A 32 10.98 47.70 -17.21
N THR A 33 9.93 47.50 -18.01
CA THR A 33 9.60 48.41 -19.11
C THR A 33 9.16 49.79 -18.62
N LEU A 34 8.43 49.88 -17.51
CA LEU A 34 8.07 51.15 -16.88
C LEU A 34 9.28 51.90 -16.31
N ASP A 35 10.21 51.20 -15.67
CA ASP A 35 11.43 51.80 -15.11
C ASP A 35 12.39 52.27 -16.22
N LEU A 36 12.49 51.51 -17.31
CA LEU A 36 13.22 51.89 -18.51
C LEU A 36 12.62 53.14 -19.16
N PHE A 37 11.29 53.24 -19.23
CA PHE A 37 10.60 54.43 -19.76
C PHE A 37 10.87 55.68 -18.90
N LYS A 38 10.99 55.49 -17.58
CA LYS A 38 11.30 56.56 -16.62
C LYS A 38 12.74 57.05 -16.77
N LYS A 39 13.70 56.13 -16.89
CA LYS A 39 15.13 56.44 -17.09
C LYS A 39 15.43 57.03 -18.47
N VAL A 40 14.73 56.61 -19.53
CA VAL A 40 14.84 57.22 -20.87
C VAL A 40 14.35 58.67 -20.87
N LYS A 41 13.33 58.98 -20.06
CA LYS A 41 12.82 60.35 -19.88
C LYS A 41 13.80 61.25 -19.10
N GLU A 42 14.69 60.68 -18.29
CA GLU A 42 15.69 61.39 -17.48
C GLU A 42 17.06 61.55 -18.17
N GLY A 43 17.24 61.02 -19.39
CA GLY A 43 18.37 61.38 -20.27
C GLY A 43 19.72 60.73 -19.95
N ILE A 44 19.78 59.73 -19.06
CA ILE A 44 21.01 58.97 -18.76
C ILE A 44 20.82 57.53 -19.24
N VAL A 45 21.17 57.24 -20.49
CA VAL A 45 21.15 55.87 -21.01
C VAL A 45 22.57 55.31 -20.94
N SER A 46 22.85 54.56 -19.87
CA SER A 46 24.10 53.82 -19.73
C SER A 46 23.89 52.37 -20.16
N VAL A 47 24.63 51.92 -21.18
CA VAL A 47 24.57 50.56 -21.76
C VAL A 47 24.83 49.46 -20.70
N SER A 48 25.48 49.84 -19.59
CA SER A 48 25.68 48.99 -18.41
C SER A 48 24.38 48.55 -17.74
N ASP A 49 23.37 49.43 -17.64
CA ASP A 49 22.10 49.12 -16.94
C ASP A 49 21.31 48.03 -17.69
N ILE A 50 21.42 48.01 -19.02
CA ILE A 50 20.81 46.99 -19.88
C ILE A 50 21.45 45.61 -19.65
N PHE A 51 22.77 45.52 -19.45
CA PHE A 51 23.45 44.25 -19.20
C PHE A 51 23.12 43.66 -17.81
N THR A 52 23.00 44.49 -16.79
CA THR A 52 22.62 44.03 -15.43
C THR A 52 21.18 43.53 -15.37
N HIS A 53 20.29 44.08 -16.20
CA HIS A 53 18.91 43.63 -16.34
C HIS A 53 18.79 42.31 -17.12
N PHE A 54 19.67 42.06 -18.11
CA PHE A 54 19.73 40.78 -18.82
C PHE A 54 20.21 39.63 -17.92
N ASP A 55 21.21 39.88 -17.07
CA ASP A 55 21.69 38.89 -16.09
C ASP A 55 20.55 38.50 -15.12
N SER A 56 19.81 39.48 -14.62
CA SER A 56 18.63 39.26 -13.76
C SER A 56 17.54 38.42 -14.45
N LEU A 57 17.33 38.58 -15.77
CA LEU A 57 16.36 37.81 -16.55
C LEU A 57 16.71 36.31 -16.58
N LEU A 58 18.00 36.02 -16.76
CA LEU A 58 18.54 34.65 -16.80
C LEU A 58 18.41 33.97 -15.43
N TRP A 59 18.65 34.72 -14.35
CA TRP A 59 18.43 34.26 -12.98
C TRP A 59 16.96 33.98 -12.65
N ILE A 60 16.02 34.87 -13.04
CA ILE A 60 14.58 34.64 -12.84
C ILE A 60 14.11 33.39 -13.60
N TRP A 61 14.58 33.19 -14.82
CA TRP A 61 14.21 32.02 -15.63
C TRP A 61 14.76 30.72 -15.04
N GLY A 62 16.02 30.74 -14.57
CA GLY A 62 16.65 29.64 -13.86
C GLY A 62 15.94 29.28 -12.55
N LEU A 63 15.59 30.28 -11.72
CA LEU A 63 14.84 30.07 -10.48
C LEU A 63 13.46 29.47 -10.73
N SER A 64 12.75 29.96 -11.75
CA SER A 64 11.46 29.43 -12.17
C SER A 64 11.55 27.95 -12.56
N TYR A 65 12.54 27.60 -13.41
CA TYR A 65 12.74 26.21 -13.81
C TYR A 65 13.08 25.31 -12.62
N LEU A 66 13.93 25.79 -11.71
CA LEU A 66 14.29 25.09 -10.49
C LEU A 66 13.05 24.86 -9.61
N PHE A 67 12.19 25.87 -9.45
CA PHE A 67 10.99 25.80 -8.63
C PHE A 67 9.97 24.81 -9.20
N VAL A 68 9.69 24.86 -10.51
CA VAL A 68 8.81 23.88 -11.18
C VAL A 68 9.35 22.47 -11.01
N LYS A 69 10.66 22.27 -11.17
CA LYS A 69 11.30 20.97 -11.00
C LYS A 69 11.16 20.45 -9.57
N LEU A 70 11.32 21.33 -8.57
CA LEU A 70 11.20 20.99 -7.14
C LEU A 70 9.77 20.59 -6.76
N VAL A 71 8.77 21.34 -7.23
CA VAL A 71 7.35 21.02 -7.01
C VAL A 71 6.98 19.69 -7.68
N ASN A 72 7.41 19.48 -8.93
CA ASN A 72 7.13 18.24 -9.66
C ASN A 72 7.78 17.02 -8.97
N LEU A 73 8.96 17.18 -8.38
CA LEU A 73 9.63 16.14 -7.60
C LEU A 73 8.87 15.79 -6.31
N GLN A 74 8.31 16.79 -5.62
CA GLN A 74 7.46 16.56 -4.45
C GLN A 74 6.15 15.86 -4.81
N GLU A 75 5.50 16.26 -5.92
CA GLU A 75 4.30 15.57 -6.39
C GLU A 75 4.57 14.12 -6.79
N GLN A 76 5.69 13.85 -7.46
CA GLN A 76 6.11 12.50 -7.82
C GLN A 76 6.35 11.65 -6.57
N ARG A 77 7.09 12.17 -5.58
CA ARG A 77 7.32 11.50 -4.29
C ARG A 77 6.00 11.16 -3.59
N HIS A 78 5.07 12.10 -3.50
CA HIS A 78 3.78 11.85 -2.86
C HIS A 78 2.88 10.89 -3.63
N ARG A 79 2.94 10.85 -4.97
CA ARG A 79 2.23 9.84 -5.76
C ARG A 79 2.82 8.46 -5.54
N GLU A 80 4.15 8.33 -5.55
CA GLU A 80 4.84 7.06 -5.28
C GLU A 80 4.54 6.55 -3.86
N GLU A 81 4.56 7.42 -2.86
CA GLU A 81 4.21 7.07 -1.47
C GLU A 81 2.76 6.61 -1.33
N LYS A 82 1.81 7.29 -2.00
CA LYS A 82 0.39 6.89 -2.00
C LYS A 82 0.19 5.53 -2.65
N LEU A 83 0.82 5.28 -3.79
CA LEU A 83 0.75 3.98 -4.47
C LEU A 83 1.35 2.86 -3.61
N ARG A 84 2.50 3.10 -2.97
CA ARG A 84 3.09 2.14 -2.02
C ARG A 84 2.18 1.87 -0.83
N MET A 85 1.57 2.91 -0.25
CA MET A 85 0.61 2.75 0.85
C MET A 85 -0.63 1.94 0.44
N GLU A 86 -1.17 2.18 -0.76
CA GLU A 86 -2.33 1.41 -1.26
C GLU A 86 -1.99 -0.06 -1.47
N GLN A 87 -0.81 -0.37 -2.02
CA GLN A 87 -0.32 -1.73 -2.14
C GLN A 87 -0.15 -2.40 -0.77
N ILE A 88 0.49 -1.73 0.19
CA ILE A 88 0.66 -2.26 1.55
C ILE A 88 -0.69 -2.56 2.19
N LYS A 89 -1.68 -1.66 2.08
CA LYS A 89 -3.03 -1.91 2.60
C LYS A 89 -3.69 -3.12 1.92
N GLN A 90 -3.53 -3.29 0.61
CA GLN A 90 -4.05 -4.46 -0.08
C GLN A 90 -3.40 -5.75 0.43
N TYR A 91 -2.10 -5.76 0.67
CA TYR A 91 -1.41 -6.91 1.27
C TYR A 91 -1.87 -7.17 2.71
N GLU A 92 -1.94 -6.14 3.55
CA GLU A 92 -2.42 -6.27 4.94
C GLU A 92 -3.83 -6.86 5.01
N THR A 93 -4.75 -6.41 4.14
CA THR A 93 -6.11 -6.96 4.10
C THR A 93 -6.16 -8.41 3.64
N GLN A 94 -5.27 -8.81 2.74
CA GLN A 94 -5.17 -10.20 2.29
C GLN A 94 -4.63 -11.09 3.41
N ILE A 95 -3.57 -10.66 4.10
CA ILE A 95 -3.01 -11.34 5.27
C ILE A 95 -4.07 -11.48 6.37
N ALA A 96 -4.84 -10.42 6.65
CA ALA A 96 -5.90 -10.46 7.64
C ALA A 96 -7.01 -11.47 7.29
N LYS A 97 -7.42 -11.53 6.02
CA LYS A 97 -8.40 -12.53 5.54
C LYS A 97 -7.87 -13.95 5.66
N LEU A 98 -6.60 -14.17 5.31
CA LEU A 98 -5.99 -15.49 5.39
C LEU A 98 -5.85 -15.94 6.85
N LYS A 99 -5.42 -15.05 7.74
CA LYS A 99 -5.39 -15.29 9.18
C LYS A 99 -6.77 -15.64 9.74
N ALA A 100 -7.81 -14.92 9.34
CA ALA A 100 -9.18 -15.23 9.77
C ALA A 100 -9.64 -16.63 9.30
N LEU A 101 -9.32 -17.01 8.06
CA LEU A 101 -9.60 -18.36 7.54
C LEU A 101 -8.86 -19.45 8.32
N LYS A 102 -7.60 -19.18 8.68
CA LYS A 102 -6.79 -20.07 9.51
C LYS A 102 -7.41 -20.28 10.89
N ASP A 103 -7.70 -19.20 11.60
CA ASP A 103 -8.28 -19.24 12.94
C ASP A 103 -9.65 -19.95 12.93
N PHE A 104 -10.46 -19.71 11.89
CA PHE A 104 -11.72 -20.41 11.68
C PHE A 104 -11.53 -21.91 11.47
N THR A 105 -10.57 -22.31 10.62
CA THR A 105 -10.31 -23.72 10.30
C THR A 105 -9.78 -24.48 11.51
N PHE A 106 -8.86 -23.85 12.27
CA PHE A 106 -8.35 -24.38 13.53
C PHE A 106 -9.48 -24.61 14.53
N SER A 107 -10.32 -23.59 14.75
CA SER A 107 -11.45 -23.68 15.69
C SER A 107 -12.47 -24.73 15.26
N LEU A 108 -12.80 -24.79 13.96
CA LEU A 108 -13.71 -25.79 13.41
C LEU A 108 -13.19 -27.21 13.64
N ARG A 109 -11.89 -27.43 13.40
CA ARG A 109 -11.25 -28.73 13.63
C ARG A 109 -11.35 -29.17 15.08
N ASP A 110 -11.01 -28.29 16.02
CA ASP A 110 -11.09 -28.58 17.45
C ASP A 110 -12.54 -28.87 17.89
N LEU A 111 -13.50 -28.11 17.34
CA LEU A 111 -14.93 -28.34 17.56
C LEU A 111 -15.41 -29.69 17.00
N ILE A 112 -14.82 -30.20 15.91
CA ILE A 112 -15.18 -31.51 15.33
C ILE A 112 -14.49 -32.67 16.06
N TYR A 113 -13.26 -32.50 16.56
CA TYR A 113 -12.54 -33.57 17.27
C TYR A 113 -13.26 -34.05 18.53
N ASN A 114 -13.89 -33.14 19.28
CA ASN A 114 -14.64 -33.49 20.50
C ASN A 114 -15.81 -34.45 20.24
N PRO A 115 -16.80 -34.12 19.38
CA PRO A 115 -17.90 -35.02 19.07
C PRO A 115 -17.42 -36.30 18.39
N LEU A 116 -16.39 -36.25 17.54
CA LEU A 116 -15.80 -37.45 16.94
C LEU A 116 -15.30 -38.43 18.02
N THR A 117 -14.58 -37.92 19.01
CA THR A 117 -14.10 -38.70 20.16
C THR A 117 -15.24 -39.32 20.94
N VAL A 118 -16.32 -38.56 21.18
CA VAL A 118 -17.52 -39.07 21.87
C VAL A 118 -18.19 -40.18 21.07
N ILE A 119 -18.33 -40.02 19.75
CA ILE A 119 -18.92 -41.03 18.86
C ILE A 119 -18.06 -42.29 18.84
N MET A 120 -16.74 -42.18 18.72
CA MET A 120 -15.83 -43.34 18.77
C MET A 120 -15.84 -44.04 20.13
N SER A 121 -15.96 -43.28 21.22
CA SER A 121 -16.10 -43.85 22.56
C SER A 121 -17.45 -44.57 22.73
N ALA A 122 -18.53 -44.01 22.17
CA ALA A 122 -19.86 -44.61 22.19
C ALA A 122 -19.92 -45.87 21.32
N SER A 123 -19.35 -45.85 20.11
CA SER A 123 -19.27 -47.00 19.21
C SER A 123 -18.54 -48.17 19.88
N ALA A 124 -17.39 -47.91 20.51
CA ALA A 124 -16.63 -48.92 21.25
C ALA A 124 -17.40 -49.47 22.47
N ARG A 125 -18.21 -48.64 23.15
CA ARG A 125 -19.10 -49.11 24.23
C ARG A 125 -20.22 -50.01 23.70
N ILE A 126 -20.82 -49.67 22.57
CA ILE A 126 -21.90 -50.45 21.95
C ILE A 126 -21.36 -51.80 21.48
N GLU A 127 -20.20 -51.83 20.82
CA GLU A 127 -19.52 -53.05 20.37
C GLU A 127 -19.22 -54.01 21.54
N ARG A 128 -18.75 -53.49 22.68
CA ARG A 128 -18.53 -54.30 23.89
C ARG A 128 -19.83 -54.81 24.52
N ARG A 129 -20.93 -54.07 24.41
CA ARG A 129 -22.22 -54.40 25.04
C ARG A 129 -23.02 -55.43 24.23
N PHE A 130 -22.86 -55.43 22.90
CA PHE A 130 -23.58 -56.32 21.98
C PHE A 130 -22.61 -57.10 21.08
N PRO A 131 -21.76 -57.99 21.63
CA PRO A 131 -20.70 -58.66 20.86
C PRO A 131 -21.19 -59.74 19.89
N TYR A 132 -22.44 -60.19 20.00
CA TYR A 132 -23.01 -61.26 19.17
C TYR A 132 -24.07 -60.78 18.19
N ASP A 133 -24.42 -59.50 18.22
CA ASP A 133 -25.39 -58.91 17.29
C ASP A 133 -24.67 -58.40 16.05
N ASN A 134 -24.67 -59.25 15.00
CA ASN A 134 -24.00 -58.95 13.74
C ASN A 134 -24.59 -57.73 13.01
N GLU A 135 -25.86 -57.39 13.21
CA GLU A 135 -26.49 -56.24 12.57
C GLU A 135 -26.00 -54.94 13.23
N THR A 136 -26.09 -54.86 14.56
CA THR A 136 -25.58 -53.72 15.34
C THR A 136 -24.07 -53.55 15.14
N LEU A 137 -23.28 -54.62 15.11
CA LEU A 137 -21.83 -54.54 14.85
C LEU A 137 -21.52 -54.00 13.46
N ARG A 138 -22.34 -54.31 12.44
CA ARG A 138 -22.14 -53.79 11.08
C ARG A 138 -22.36 -52.28 11.04
N ASP A 139 -23.42 -51.80 11.67
CA ASP A 139 -23.76 -50.38 11.71
C ASP A 139 -22.75 -49.57 12.53
N VAL A 140 -22.30 -50.11 13.67
CA VAL A 140 -21.25 -49.52 14.51
C VAL A 140 -19.93 -49.39 13.73
N ARG A 141 -19.53 -50.43 12.97
CA ARG A 141 -18.35 -50.37 12.10
C ARG A 141 -18.50 -49.36 10.97
N ALA A 142 -19.69 -49.22 10.40
CA ALA A 142 -19.96 -48.20 9.37
C ALA A 142 -19.80 -46.79 9.94
N ILE A 143 -20.29 -46.54 11.16
CA ILE A 143 -20.12 -45.27 11.87
C ILE A 143 -18.65 -45.01 12.19
N GLU A 144 -17.90 -46.02 12.65
CA GLU A 144 -16.48 -45.88 12.94
C GLU A 144 -15.66 -45.59 11.67
N GLN A 145 -15.96 -46.26 10.56
CA GLN A 145 -15.34 -45.95 9.27
C GLN A 145 -15.66 -44.52 8.81
N GLY A 146 -16.89 -44.04 9.03
CA GLY A 146 -17.26 -42.65 8.78
C GLY A 146 -16.43 -41.67 9.61
N CYS A 147 -16.26 -41.94 10.90
CA CYS A 147 -15.45 -41.12 11.80
C CYS A 147 -13.98 -41.07 11.37
N ARG A 148 -13.38 -42.22 11.03
CA ARG A 148 -12.00 -42.28 10.53
C ARG A 148 -11.80 -41.54 9.21
N ARG A 149 -12.80 -41.54 8.32
CA ARG A 149 -12.75 -40.73 7.08
C ARG A 149 -12.77 -39.24 7.39
N ILE A 150 -13.62 -38.80 8.32
CA ILE A 150 -13.68 -37.40 8.76
C ILE A 150 -12.36 -36.98 9.40
N GLU A 151 -11.78 -37.82 10.26
CA GLU A 151 -10.48 -37.59 10.89
C GLU A 151 -9.36 -37.41 9.85
N LYS A 152 -9.32 -38.29 8.84
CA LYS A 152 -8.34 -38.18 7.75
C LYS A 152 -8.48 -36.85 6.99
N LEU A 153 -9.71 -36.44 6.66
CA LEU A 153 -9.97 -35.16 5.99
C LEU A 153 -9.52 -33.97 6.84
N LEU A 154 -9.76 -34.00 8.16
CA LEU A 154 -9.29 -32.95 9.09
C LEU A 154 -7.76 -32.86 9.13
N MET A 155 -7.07 -34.01 9.03
CA MET A 155 -5.61 -34.07 8.97
C MET A 155 -5.08 -33.53 7.64
N GLU A 156 -5.71 -33.85 6.51
CA GLU A 156 -5.36 -33.29 5.19
C GLU A 156 -5.56 -31.76 5.16
N VAL A 157 -6.61 -31.24 5.80
CA VAL A 157 -6.85 -29.80 5.97
C VAL A 157 -5.75 -29.14 6.81
N LYS A 158 -5.29 -29.81 7.88
CA LYS A 158 -4.15 -29.34 8.69
C LYS A 158 -2.85 -29.28 7.89
N GLU A 159 -2.54 -30.30 7.11
CA GLU A 159 -1.33 -30.30 6.27
C GLU A 159 -1.38 -29.19 5.20
N PHE A 160 -2.57 -28.90 4.66
CA PHE A 160 -2.77 -27.79 3.74
C PHE A 160 -2.57 -26.43 4.42
N GLU A 161 -3.07 -26.27 5.65
CA GLU A 161 -2.81 -25.09 6.50
C GLU A 161 -1.32 -24.88 6.75
N GLU A 162 -0.58 -25.94 7.12
CA GLU A 162 0.87 -25.88 7.37
C GLU A 162 1.66 -25.52 6.11
N LYS A 163 1.28 -26.07 4.94
CA LYS A 163 1.90 -25.73 3.65
C LYS A 163 1.65 -24.27 3.24
N LEU A 164 0.46 -23.74 3.50
CA LEU A 164 0.15 -22.32 3.28
C LEU A 164 1.04 -21.41 4.14
N VAL A 165 1.25 -21.77 5.42
CA VAL A 165 2.09 -20.99 6.34
C VAL A 165 3.56 -20.99 5.91
N ILE A 166 4.11 -22.13 5.47
CA ILE A 166 5.49 -22.22 4.97
C ILE A 166 5.66 -21.43 3.67
N GLY A 167 4.61 -21.35 2.84
CA GLY A 167 4.57 -20.49 1.65
C GLY A 167 4.52 -19.00 1.99
N GLU A 168 3.84 -18.60 3.07
CA GLU A 168 3.82 -17.21 3.55
C GLU A 168 5.15 -16.76 4.16
N GLU A 169 5.82 -17.60 4.94
CA GLU A 169 7.12 -17.26 5.52
C GLU A 169 8.21 -17.10 4.44
N THR A 170 8.15 -17.93 3.38
CA THR A 170 9.08 -17.82 2.25
C THR A 170 8.76 -16.62 1.35
N ALA A 171 7.49 -16.41 0.97
CA ALA A 171 7.09 -15.27 0.13
C ALA A 171 7.21 -13.91 0.84
N GLY A 172 6.93 -13.85 2.15
CA GLY A 172 7.12 -12.66 2.96
C GLY A 172 8.60 -12.30 3.14
N SER A 173 9.47 -13.31 3.29
CA SER A 173 10.92 -13.10 3.38
C SER A 173 11.50 -12.62 2.05
N GLU A 174 11.05 -13.19 0.91
CA GLU A 174 11.49 -12.78 -0.44
C GLU A 174 11.03 -11.36 -0.81
N ALA A 175 9.78 -11.00 -0.52
CA ALA A 175 9.24 -9.66 -0.80
C ALA A 175 9.91 -8.56 0.04
N VAL A 176 10.28 -8.86 1.30
CA VAL A 176 11.04 -7.95 2.16
C VAL A 176 12.48 -7.80 1.68
N GLN A 177 13.10 -8.88 1.18
CA GLN A 177 14.46 -8.84 0.63
C GLN A 177 14.53 -8.08 -0.70
N GLU A 178 13.57 -8.24 -1.61
CA GLU A 178 13.53 -7.46 -2.86
C GLU A 178 13.32 -5.96 -2.62
N GLN A 179 12.49 -5.58 -1.64
CA GLN A 179 12.29 -4.16 -1.31
C GLN A 179 13.52 -3.51 -0.66
N LEU A 180 14.26 -4.25 0.18
CA LEU A 180 15.52 -3.80 0.78
C LEU A 180 16.63 -3.62 -0.26
N VAL A 181 16.74 -4.54 -1.23
CA VAL A 181 17.73 -4.45 -2.32
C VAL A 181 17.41 -3.30 -3.27
N SER A 182 16.14 -3.04 -3.60
CA SER A 182 15.74 -1.93 -4.47
C SER A 182 15.92 -0.54 -3.83
N SER A 183 15.91 -0.47 -2.49
CA SER A 183 16.10 0.78 -1.74
C SER A 183 17.58 1.13 -1.54
N GLN A 184 18.50 0.18 -1.69
CA GLN A 184 19.95 0.41 -1.64
C GLN A 184 20.58 0.72 -3.00
N THR A 185 19.85 0.52 -4.11
CA THR A 185 20.36 0.70 -5.48
C THR A 185 19.89 1.99 -6.17
N LYS A 186 19.23 2.92 -5.46
CA LYS A 186 18.83 4.24 -5.97
C LYS A 186 19.52 5.38 -5.22
#